data_AF-A0A0C2IAZ5-F1
#
_entry.id   AF-A0A0C2IAZ5-F1
#
_cell.length_a   1.000
_cell.length_b   1.000
_cell.length_c   1.000
_cell.angle_alpha   90.00
_cell.angle_beta   90.00
_cell.angle_gamma   90.00
#
_symmetry.space_group_name_H-M   'P 1'
#
loop_
_entity.id
_entity.type
_entity.pdbx_description
1 polymer ?
#
loop_
_entity_poly.entity_id
_entity_poly.type
_entity_poly.pdbx_seq_one_letter_code
_entity_poly.pdbx_strand_id
1 'polypeptide(L)'
;MLTCGQTGTPRGGEDGRPGGLPPPLYAQLMLHWLGLHAPRREILVKTNDSGVAIGQVLKFAGQRNPKVLLHHYLDDMSTIDGAAIFLGTNPRKDLTQDFRSATMKRNAQLPQTLPSEVKAALESQQEYARLSDKLERLAPERGTAAEAQRKQLNNERRKIVLTALKDYQMSQVQAYPTKTKEQRRCRCG
;
A
#
# COMPACT_ATOMS: atom_id res chain seq x y z
N MET A 1 -64.35 31.84 -18.69
CA MET A 1 -63.66 32.34 -19.90
C MET A 1 -62.30 31.65 -20.00
N LEU A 2 -62.05 30.98 -21.13
CA LEU A 2 -60.75 30.61 -21.75
C LEU A 2 -59.82 29.68 -20.93
N THR A 3 -59.72 28.35 -21.14
CA THR A 3 -59.12 27.50 -22.22
C THR A 3 -57.56 27.45 -22.30
N CYS A 4 -57.07 26.21 -22.50
CA CYS A 4 -55.76 25.78 -23.05
C CYS A 4 -54.50 26.00 -22.17
N GLY A 5 -53.48 25.13 -22.19
CA GLY A 5 -53.20 23.96 -23.03
C GLY A 5 -51.84 23.34 -22.63
N GLN A 6 -51.61 22.09 -23.04
CA GLN A 6 -50.43 21.26 -22.80
C GLN A 6 -49.15 21.77 -23.53
N THR A 7 -48.04 21.03 -23.30
CA THR A 7 -46.73 20.98 -24.00
C THR A 7 -45.62 21.81 -23.34
N GLY A 8 -44.38 21.36 -23.19
CA GLY A 8 -43.70 20.14 -23.64
C GLY A 8 -42.30 20.05 -23.00
N THR A 9 -41.73 18.85 -23.04
CA THR A 9 -40.31 18.58 -22.74
C THR A 9 -39.40 19.17 -23.80
N PRO A 10 -38.16 19.58 -23.45
CA PRO A 10 -37.04 19.48 -24.36
C PRO A 10 -36.23 18.21 -24.07
N ARG A 11 -35.92 17.50 -25.16
CA ARG A 11 -34.98 16.40 -25.25
C ARG A 11 -33.53 16.93 -25.23
N GLY A 12 -32.61 16.08 -24.76
CA GLY A 12 -31.29 15.92 -25.37
C GLY A 12 -30.16 16.74 -24.75
N GLY A 13 -29.16 16.02 -24.24
CA GLY A 13 -27.89 16.55 -23.75
C GLY A 13 -27.09 15.43 -23.09
N GLU A 14 -26.62 14.49 -23.91
CA GLU A 14 -25.67 13.45 -23.51
C GLU A 14 -24.37 14.12 -23.03
N ASP A 15 -24.01 13.94 -21.76
CA ASP A 15 -22.66 14.19 -21.28
C ASP A 15 -22.13 12.90 -20.64
N GLY A 16 -21.39 12.15 -21.46
CA GLY A 16 -20.70 10.93 -21.10
C GLY A 16 -19.67 11.18 -20.00
N ARG A 17 -20.00 10.76 -18.78
CA ARG A 17 -19.00 10.45 -17.76
C ARG A 17 -18.64 8.97 -17.90
N PRO A 18 -17.37 8.59 -18.12
CA PRO A 18 -16.99 7.19 -18.04
C PRO A 18 -17.23 6.73 -16.61
N GLY A 19 -18.05 5.67 -16.49
CA GLY A 19 -18.44 5.07 -15.23
C GLY A 19 -17.23 4.52 -14.47
N GLY A 20 -16.63 5.36 -13.64
CA GLY A 20 -15.84 4.91 -12.51
C GLY A 20 -16.79 4.36 -11.48
N LEU A 21 -17.02 3.04 -11.51
CA LEU A 21 -17.75 2.34 -10.46
C LEU A 21 -17.09 2.70 -9.12
N PRO A 22 -17.81 3.29 -8.15
CA PRO A 22 -17.21 3.55 -6.85
C PRO A 22 -16.70 2.23 -6.29
N PRO A 23 -15.48 2.18 -5.72
CA PRO A 23 -14.99 0.96 -5.11
C PRO A 23 -16.04 0.47 -4.11
N PRO A 24 -16.37 -0.82 -4.14
CA PRO A 24 -17.46 -1.30 -3.32
C PRO A 24 -17.16 -1.04 -1.84
N LEU A 25 -18.20 -0.75 -1.06
CA LEU A 25 -18.09 -0.32 0.34
C LEU A 25 -17.25 -1.25 1.23
N TYR A 26 -17.08 -2.52 0.82
CA TYR A 26 -16.20 -3.50 1.47
C TYR A 26 -14.70 -3.15 1.36
N ALA A 27 -14.26 -2.48 0.29
CA ALA A 27 -12.88 -2.01 0.12
C ALA A 27 -12.54 -0.82 1.03
N GLN A 28 -13.52 0.07 1.30
CA GLN A 28 -13.37 1.18 2.23
C GLN A 28 -13.23 0.70 3.68
N LEU A 29 -13.95 -0.38 4.04
CA LEU A 29 -13.90 -0.94 5.40
C LEU A 29 -12.56 -1.60 5.73
N MET A 30 -11.95 -2.30 4.76
CA MET A 30 -10.66 -2.99 4.97
C MET A 30 -9.46 -2.04 5.09
N LEU A 31 -9.49 -0.89 4.41
CA LEU A 31 -8.45 0.15 4.52
C LEU A 31 -8.54 0.94 5.84
N HIS A 32 -9.74 1.07 6.41
CA HIS A 32 -9.94 1.82 7.66
C HIS A 32 -9.37 1.10 8.89
N TRP A 33 -9.48 -0.23 8.95
CA TRP A 33 -8.98 -1.03 10.08
C TRP A 33 -7.45 -1.14 10.11
N LEU A 34 -6.80 -1.22 8.94
CA LEU A 34 -5.33 -1.23 8.85
C LEU A 34 -4.72 0.17 9.02
N GLY A 35 -5.43 1.23 8.61
CA GLY A 35 -4.89 2.60 8.58
C GLY A 35 -4.74 3.31 9.93
N LEU A 36 -5.61 3.05 10.91
CA LEU A 36 -5.57 3.72 12.22
C LEU A 36 -4.92 2.87 13.32
N HIS A 37 -5.08 1.54 13.24
CA HIS A 37 -4.57 0.63 14.26
C HIS A 37 -3.04 0.55 14.26
N ALA A 38 -2.42 0.57 13.08
CA ALA A 38 -0.98 0.51 12.92
C ALA A 38 -0.24 1.74 13.52
N PRO A 39 -0.59 2.99 13.17
CA PRO A 39 0.01 4.17 13.82
C PRO A 39 -0.23 4.21 15.32
N ARG A 40 -1.45 3.85 15.77
CA ARG A 40 -1.78 3.80 17.20
C ARG A 40 -0.88 2.80 17.94
N ARG A 41 -0.69 1.60 17.39
CA ARG A 41 0.19 0.58 17.96
C ARG A 41 1.63 1.07 18.07
N GLU A 42 2.16 1.69 17.03
CA GLU A 42 3.53 2.21 17.00
C GLU A 42 3.77 3.31 18.07
N ILE A 43 2.82 4.22 18.25
CA ILE A 43 2.91 5.26 19.29
C ILE A 43 2.91 4.63 20.69
N LEU A 44 2.07 3.60 20.92
CA LEU A 44 2.00 2.90 22.19
C LEU A 44 3.28 2.11 22.50
N VAL A 45 3.84 1.43 21.50
CA VAL A 45 5.13 0.73 21.63
C VAL A 45 6.26 1.72 21.94
N LYS A 46 6.35 2.84 21.22
CA LYS A 46 7.35 3.88 21.50
C LYS A 46 7.22 4.51 22.89
N THR A 47 5.98 4.70 23.36
CA THR A 47 5.72 5.22 24.70
C THR A 47 6.11 4.20 25.77
N ASN A 48 5.88 2.92 25.54
CA ASN A 48 6.34 1.84 26.42
C ASN A 48 7.88 1.74 26.44
N ASP A 49 8.52 1.77 25.27
CA ASP A 49 9.99 1.71 25.12
C ASP A 49 10.71 2.92 25.77
N SER A 50 10.00 4.05 25.95
CA SER A 50 10.53 5.24 26.63
C SER A 50 10.66 5.09 28.16
N GLY A 51 10.23 3.95 28.73
CA GLY A 51 10.33 3.66 30.17
C GLY A 51 9.20 4.25 31.01
N VAL A 52 8.14 4.76 30.38
CA VAL A 52 6.94 5.29 31.05
C VAL A 52 6.20 4.16 31.76
N ALA A 53 5.69 4.43 32.97
CA ALA A 53 4.94 3.43 33.74
C ALA A 53 3.71 2.93 32.96
N ILE A 54 3.48 1.61 33.00
CA ILE A 54 2.39 0.96 32.25
C ILE A 54 1.02 1.60 32.52
N GLY A 55 0.76 2.07 33.75
CA GLY A 55 -0.49 2.76 34.10
C GLY A 55 -0.70 4.08 33.35
N GLN A 56 0.37 4.82 33.06
CA GLN A 56 0.31 6.02 32.22
C GLN A 56 0.10 5.65 30.75
N VAL A 57 0.72 4.57 30.27
CA VAL A 57 0.48 4.02 28.93
C VAL A 57 -0.98 3.58 28.78
N LEU A 58 -1.59 2.94 29.80
CA LEU A 58 -3.01 2.58 29.81
C LEU A 58 -3.91 3.81 29.71
N LYS A 59 -3.64 4.86 30.49
CA LYS A 59 -4.40 6.12 30.45
C LYS A 59 -4.30 6.77 29.07
N PHE A 60 -3.09 6.84 28.53
CA PHE A 60 -2.85 7.36 27.18
C PHE A 60 -3.55 6.50 26.10
N ALA A 61 -3.56 5.18 26.26
CA ALA A 61 -4.26 4.24 25.39
C ALA A 61 -5.79 4.24 25.59
N GLY A 62 -6.33 4.92 26.61
CA GLY A 62 -7.74 4.85 26.98
C GLY A 62 -8.21 3.45 27.40
N GLN A 63 -7.30 2.59 27.85
CA GLN A 63 -7.58 1.21 28.22
C GLN A 63 -7.73 1.07 29.74
N ARG A 64 -8.75 0.33 30.18
CA ARG A 64 -8.92 -0.03 31.61
C ARG A 64 -8.23 -1.34 31.97
N ASN A 65 -8.13 -2.27 31.01
CA ASN A 65 -7.57 -3.59 31.23
C ASN A 65 -6.16 -3.67 30.62
N PRO A 66 -5.12 -3.93 31.43
CA PRO A 66 -3.75 -4.06 30.91
C PRO A 66 -3.58 -5.25 29.96
N LYS A 67 -4.39 -6.30 30.09
CA LYS A 67 -4.35 -7.45 29.17
C LYS A 67 -4.68 -7.05 27.73
N VAL A 68 -5.64 -6.14 27.53
CA VAL A 68 -6.04 -5.68 26.20
C VAL A 68 -4.90 -4.86 25.56
N LEU A 69 -4.26 -4.01 26.35
CA LEU A 69 -3.10 -3.25 25.90
C LEU A 69 -1.93 -4.19 25.54
N LEU A 70 -1.66 -5.17 26.41
CA LEU A 70 -0.62 -6.15 26.19
C LEU A 70 -0.92 -6.96 24.93
N HIS A 71 -2.01 -7.73 24.89
CA HIS A 71 -2.27 -8.67 23.79
C HIS A 71 -2.54 -8.05 22.41
N HIS A 72 -3.06 -6.82 22.32
CA HIS A 72 -3.41 -6.24 21.02
C HIS A 72 -2.41 -5.20 20.51
N TYR A 73 -1.63 -4.57 21.39
CA TYR A 73 -0.76 -3.46 21.02
C TYR A 73 0.69 -3.70 21.38
N LEU A 74 0.96 -4.19 22.60
CA LEU A 74 2.32 -4.44 23.09
C LEU A 74 2.73 -5.91 22.95
N ASP A 75 1.88 -6.75 22.35
CA ASP A 75 2.16 -8.16 22.18
C ASP A 75 3.28 -8.31 21.17
N ASP A 76 4.24 -9.14 21.56
CA ASP A 76 5.56 -9.11 20.99
C ASP A 76 5.58 -10.11 19.82
N MET A 77 5.74 -9.54 18.61
CA MET A 77 6.79 -10.07 17.75
C MET A 77 8.07 -9.97 18.60
N SER A 78 8.46 -11.07 19.24
CA SER A 78 9.44 -11.07 20.33
C SER A 78 10.64 -10.17 20.02
N THR A 79 10.82 -9.11 20.80
CA THR A 79 12.08 -8.34 20.83
C THR A 79 13.26 -9.20 21.26
N ILE A 80 12.97 -10.35 21.87
CA ILE A 80 13.86 -11.47 22.09
C ILE A 80 14.19 -12.12 20.73
N ASP A 81 15.32 -11.71 20.14
CA ASP A 81 15.96 -12.48 19.07
C ASP A 81 16.72 -13.63 19.73
N GLY A 82 16.09 -14.81 19.78
CA GLY A 82 16.67 -15.99 20.43
C GLY A 82 18.03 -16.39 19.85
N ALA A 83 18.24 -16.17 18.55
CA ALA A 83 19.54 -16.43 17.92
C ALA A 83 20.58 -15.40 18.37
N ALA A 84 20.20 -14.13 18.48
CA ALA A 84 21.12 -13.09 18.95
C ALA A 84 21.51 -13.29 20.42
N ILE A 85 20.55 -13.65 21.29
CA ILE A 85 20.85 -13.99 22.68
C ILE A 85 21.77 -15.21 22.77
N PHE A 86 21.47 -16.27 22.01
CA PHE A 86 22.28 -17.48 21.99
C PHE A 86 23.71 -17.24 21.48
N LEU A 87 23.86 -16.39 20.47
CA LEU A 87 25.15 -16.05 19.85
C LEU A 87 25.86 -14.86 20.51
N GLY A 88 25.27 -14.24 21.53
CA GLY A 88 25.80 -13.02 22.15
C GLY A 88 25.91 -11.83 21.20
N THR A 89 25.13 -11.80 20.12
CA THR A 89 25.13 -10.71 19.14
C THR A 89 24.02 -9.71 19.45
N ASN A 90 24.08 -8.54 18.84
CA ASN A 90 23.02 -7.55 18.98
C ASN A 90 21.73 -8.08 18.31
N PRO A 91 20.56 -7.98 18.98
CA PRO A 91 19.30 -8.44 18.43
C PRO A 91 18.95 -7.67 17.16
N ARG A 92 18.46 -8.40 16.14
CA ARG A 92 18.03 -7.81 14.87
C ARG A 92 16.74 -7.02 15.06
N LYS A 93 16.87 -5.70 15.17
CA LYS A 93 15.75 -4.76 15.35
C LYS A 93 15.10 -4.34 14.03
N ASP A 94 15.81 -4.49 12.92
CA ASP A 94 15.38 -4.15 11.57
C ASP A 94 14.14 -4.95 11.16
N LEU A 95 14.18 -6.28 11.35
CA LEU A 95 13.07 -7.17 11.02
C LEU A 95 11.84 -6.86 11.88
N THR A 96 12.02 -6.74 13.20
CA THR A 96 10.91 -6.50 14.14
C THR A 96 10.29 -5.13 13.95
N GLN A 97 11.05 -4.12 13.52
CA GLN A 97 10.54 -2.78 13.23
C GLN A 97 9.81 -2.70 11.88
N ASP A 98 10.23 -3.46 10.87
CA ASP A 98 9.53 -3.49 9.58
C ASP A 98 8.17 -4.19 9.67
N PHE A 99 7.97 -5.14 10.59
CA PHE A 99 6.64 -5.70 10.88
C PHE A 99 5.77 -4.80 11.77
N ARG A 100 6.31 -3.70 12.31
CA ARG A 100 5.48 -2.64 12.92
C ARG A 100 4.84 -1.87 11.78
N SER A 101 3.63 -2.29 11.43
CA SER A 101 2.80 -1.83 10.30
C SER A 101 2.71 -0.32 10.02
N ALA A 102 3.16 0.56 10.92
CA ALA A 102 3.25 2.00 10.69
C ALA A 102 4.55 2.44 9.98
N THR A 103 5.66 1.73 10.17
CA THR A 103 6.97 2.06 9.55
C THR A 103 7.20 1.37 8.22
N MET A 104 6.34 0.42 7.82
CA MET A 104 6.34 -0.14 6.47
C MET A 104 6.09 0.97 5.44
N LYS A 105 7.17 1.48 4.85
CA LYS A 105 7.07 2.34 3.68
C LYS A 105 6.44 1.52 2.55
N ARG A 106 5.40 2.05 1.92
CA ARG A 106 4.85 1.45 0.70
C ARG A 106 5.96 1.40 -0.34
N ASN A 107 6.43 0.21 -0.70
CA ASN A 107 7.35 0.04 -1.81
C ASN A 107 6.58 0.10 -3.13
N ALA A 108 6.46 1.30 -3.68
CA ALA A 108 5.74 1.56 -4.93
C ALA A 108 6.42 0.95 -6.17
N GLN A 109 7.62 0.38 -6.03
CA GLN A 109 8.39 -0.25 -7.12
C GLN A 109 8.28 -1.78 -7.10
N LEU A 110 7.34 -2.34 -6.32
CA LEU A 110 7.07 -3.76 -6.34
C LEU A 110 6.34 -4.16 -7.63
N PRO A 111 6.78 -5.22 -8.35
CA PRO A 111 6.09 -5.78 -9.50
C PRO A 111 4.59 -6.05 -9.26
N GLN A 112 4.23 -6.42 -8.04
CA GLN A 112 2.86 -6.71 -7.60
C GLN A 112 1.95 -5.47 -7.60
N THR A 113 2.51 -4.28 -7.80
CA THR A 113 1.76 -3.03 -7.89
C THR A 113 1.13 -2.84 -9.28
N LEU A 114 1.61 -3.56 -10.30
CA LEU A 114 0.99 -3.53 -11.63
C LEU A 114 -0.39 -4.21 -11.60
N PRO A 115 -1.43 -3.60 -12.19
CA PRO A 115 -2.71 -4.27 -12.38
C PRO A 115 -2.56 -5.55 -13.22
N SER A 116 -3.40 -6.55 -12.95
CA SER A 116 -3.36 -7.85 -13.62
C SER A 116 -3.49 -7.73 -15.14
N GLU A 117 -4.29 -6.79 -15.64
CA GLU A 117 -4.47 -6.55 -17.08
C GLU A 117 -3.18 -6.06 -17.75
N VAL A 118 -2.54 -5.04 -17.18
CA VAL A 118 -1.27 -4.49 -17.67
C VAL A 118 -0.17 -5.55 -17.57
N LYS A 119 -0.18 -6.35 -16.51
CA LYS A 119 0.76 -7.45 -16.32
C LYS A 119 0.59 -8.53 -17.41
N ALA A 120 -0.64 -8.95 -17.71
CA ALA A 120 -0.91 -9.94 -18.76
C ALA A 120 -0.48 -9.42 -20.15
N ALA A 121 -0.73 -8.14 -20.44
CA ALA A 121 -0.25 -7.50 -21.65
C ALA A 121 1.29 -7.49 -21.72
N LEU A 122 1.97 -7.19 -20.59
CA LEU A 122 3.43 -7.23 -20.51
C LEU A 122 3.97 -8.65 -20.74
N GLU A 123 3.33 -9.67 -20.19
CA GLU A 123 3.71 -11.07 -20.35
C GLU A 123 3.56 -11.54 -21.81
N SER A 124 2.62 -10.98 -22.56
CA SER A 124 2.46 -11.24 -24.00
C SER A 124 3.54 -10.60 -24.89
N GLN A 125 4.32 -9.64 -24.36
CA GLN A 125 5.37 -8.99 -25.14
C GLN A 125 6.50 -9.98 -25.43
N GLN A 126 6.98 -9.95 -26.69
CA GLN A 126 7.99 -10.89 -27.16
C GLN A 126 9.28 -10.87 -26.34
N GLU A 127 9.74 -9.70 -25.92
CA GLU A 127 10.95 -9.55 -25.09
C GLU A 127 10.79 -10.19 -23.71
N TYR A 128 9.62 -10.03 -23.07
CA TYR A 128 9.34 -10.62 -21.77
C TYR A 128 9.21 -12.14 -21.84
N ALA A 129 8.52 -12.64 -22.87
CA ALA A 129 8.39 -14.08 -23.14
C ALA A 129 9.77 -14.72 -23.38
N ARG A 130 10.61 -14.12 -24.22
CA ARG A 130 11.99 -14.57 -24.48
C ARG A 130 12.83 -14.70 -23.20
N LEU A 131 12.72 -13.73 -22.29
CA LEU A 131 13.43 -13.78 -21.01
C LEU A 131 12.88 -14.86 -20.08
N SER A 132 11.56 -15.06 -20.08
CA SER A 132 10.91 -16.09 -19.29
C SER A 132 11.30 -17.49 -19.78
N ASP A 133 11.30 -17.73 -21.10
CA ASP A 133 11.76 -18.99 -21.70
C ASP A 133 13.22 -19.30 -21.35
N LYS A 134 14.10 -18.29 -21.40
CA LYS A 134 15.51 -18.44 -21.00
C LYS A 134 15.65 -18.81 -19.52
N LEU A 135 14.84 -18.21 -18.66
CA LEU A 135 14.83 -18.53 -17.22
C LEU A 135 14.32 -19.95 -16.95
N GLU A 136 13.29 -20.40 -17.67
CA GLU A 136 12.77 -21.77 -17.56
C GLU A 136 13.80 -22.81 -18.00
N ARG A 137 14.49 -22.57 -19.12
CA ARG A 137 15.58 -23.45 -19.59
C ARG A 137 16.74 -23.53 -18.61
N LEU A 138 17.03 -22.44 -17.93
CA LEU A 138 18.09 -22.39 -16.91
C LEU A 138 17.62 -22.90 -15.55
N ALA A 139 16.34 -23.17 -15.31
CA ALA A 139 15.79 -23.60 -14.02
C ALA A 139 16.31 -24.96 -13.47
N PRO A 140 16.64 -25.98 -14.29
CA PRO A 140 17.19 -27.23 -13.77
C PRO A 140 18.69 -27.15 -13.46
N GLU A 141 19.43 -26.22 -14.06
CA GLU A 141 20.90 -26.14 -13.92
C GLU A 141 21.32 -25.72 -12.50
N ARG A 142 22.39 -26.30 -11.97
CA ARG A 142 22.92 -25.93 -10.65
C ARG A 142 24.39 -25.55 -10.80
N GLY A 143 24.81 -24.51 -10.09
CA GLY A 143 26.19 -24.01 -10.13
C GLY A 143 26.25 -22.50 -10.13
N THR A 144 27.40 -21.95 -9.73
CA THR A 144 27.64 -20.51 -9.56
C THR A 144 27.46 -19.73 -10.87
N ALA A 145 27.84 -20.30 -12.01
CA ALA A 145 27.67 -19.69 -13.33
C ALA A 145 26.18 -19.59 -13.73
N ALA A 146 25.40 -20.67 -13.54
CA ALA A 146 23.97 -20.69 -13.82
C ALA A 146 23.21 -19.72 -12.90
N GLU A 147 23.59 -19.62 -11.63
CA GLU A 147 23.03 -18.64 -10.68
C GLU A 147 23.31 -17.20 -11.10
N ALA A 148 24.53 -16.89 -11.54
CA ALA A 148 24.88 -15.56 -12.03
C ALA A 148 24.05 -15.19 -13.27
N GLN A 149 23.88 -16.13 -14.21
CA GLN A 149 23.07 -15.93 -15.41
C GLN A 149 21.58 -15.73 -15.09
N ARG A 150 21.00 -16.53 -14.18
CA ARG A 150 19.62 -16.35 -13.70
C ARG A 150 19.44 -15.00 -13.03
N LYS A 151 20.41 -14.56 -12.23
CA LYS A 151 20.38 -13.25 -11.57
C LYS A 151 20.37 -12.12 -12.61
N GLN A 152 21.20 -12.23 -13.64
CA GLN A 152 21.24 -11.26 -14.74
C GLN A 152 19.91 -11.19 -15.49
N LEU A 153 19.36 -12.34 -15.92
CA LEU A 153 18.08 -12.40 -16.63
C LEU A 153 16.91 -11.89 -15.77
N ASN A 154 16.89 -12.21 -14.47
CA ASN A 154 15.89 -11.67 -13.56
C ASN A 154 16.02 -10.15 -13.39
N ASN A 155 17.23 -9.60 -13.39
CA ASN A 155 17.44 -8.15 -13.35
C ASN A 155 16.95 -7.48 -14.64
N GLU A 156 17.20 -8.08 -15.80
CA GLU A 156 16.70 -7.61 -17.10
C GLU A 156 15.16 -7.62 -17.12
N ARG A 157 14.55 -8.73 -16.73
CA ARG A 157 13.09 -8.85 -16.61
C ARG A 157 12.52 -7.82 -15.63
N ARG A 158 13.19 -7.59 -14.50
CA ARG A 158 12.79 -6.58 -13.51
C ARG A 158 12.84 -5.16 -14.07
N LYS A 159 13.82 -4.83 -14.94
CA LYS A 159 13.88 -3.51 -15.58
C LYS A 159 12.65 -3.27 -16.46
N ILE A 160 12.25 -4.24 -17.26
CA ILE A 160 11.05 -4.16 -18.12
C ILE A 160 9.79 -3.94 -17.28
N VAL A 161 9.66 -4.67 -16.17
CA VAL A 161 8.53 -4.51 -15.25
C VAL A 161 8.53 -3.11 -14.62
N LEU A 162 9.69 -2.61 -14.20
CA LEU A 162 9.82 -1.29 -13.59
C LEU A 162 9.53 -0.16 -14.58
N THR A 163 9.92 -0.29 -15.86
CA THR A 163 9.57 0.70 -16.88
C THR A 163 8.06 0.73 -17.11
N ALA A 164 7.43 -0.43 -17.31
CA ALA A 164 5.98 -0.53 -17.48
C ALA A 164 5.21 0.02 -16.27
N LEU A 165 5.70 -0.25 -15.05
CA LEU A 165 5.15 0.29 -13.82
C LEU A 165 5.24 1.82 -13.77
N LYS A 166 6.38 2.39 -14.15
CA LYS A 166 6.58 3.84 -14.19
C LYS A 166 5.62 4.49 -15.19
N ASP A 167 5.50 3.93 -16.38
CA ASP A 167 4.61 4.43 -17.43
C ASP A 167 3.14 4.37 -16.98
N TYR A 168 2.75 3.26 -16.35
CA TYR A 168 1.43 3.13 -15.74
C TYR A 168 1.20 4.20 -14.66
N GLN A 169 2.13 4.37 -13.72
CA GLN A 169 2.02 5.38 -12.66
C GLN A 169 1.90 6.81 -13.22
N MET A 170 2.64 7.14 -14.27
CA MET A 170 2.54 8.44 -14.95
C MET A 170 1.17 8.63 -15.60
N SER A 171 0.59 7.58 -16.20
CA SER A 171 -0.76 7.64 -16.79
C SER A 171 -1.86 7.84 -15.75
N GLN A 172 -1.63 7.41 -14.52
CA GLN A 172 -2.59 7.46 -13.41
C GLN A 172 -2.48 8.73 -12.56
N VAL A 173 -1.59 9.68 -12.89
CA VAL A 173 -1.48 10.93 -12.14
C VAL A 173 -2.79 11.72 -12.28
N GLN A 174 -3.65 11.58 -11.26
CA GLN A 174 -4.82 12.41 -11.12
C GLN A 174 -4.36 13.83 -10.78
N ALA A 175 -4.61 14.77 -11.69
CA ALA A 175 -4.51 16.18 -11.40
C ALA A 175 -5.59 16.53 -10.38
N TYR A 176 -5.23 16.55 -9.09
CA TYR A 176 -6.11 17.11 -8.08
C TYR A 176 -6.32 18.58 -8.43
N PRO A 177 -7.56 19.07 -8.61
CA PRO A 177 -7.79 20.48 -8.78
C PRO A 177 -7.33 21.15 -7.49
N THR A 178 -6.16 21.80 -7.53
CA THR A 178 -5.76 22.75 -6.51
C THR A 178 -6.81 23.85 -6.56
N LYS A 179 -7.77 23.82 -5.62
CA LYS A 179 -8.67 24.96 -5.42
C LYS A 179 -7.78 26.15 -5.06
N THR A 180 -7.48 26.96 -6.06
CA THR A 180 -6.85 28.26 -5.93
C THR A 180 -7.61 29.04 -4.87
N LYS A 181 -6.85 29.70 -4.01
CA LYS A 181 -7.29 30.42 -2.81
C LYS A 181 -8.40 31.45 -3.13
N GLU A 182 -9.66 31.04 -3.12
CA GLU A 182 -10.79 31.97 -3.24
C GLU A 182 -11.96 31.58 -2.32
N GLN A 183 -11.64 31.13 -1.11
CA GLN A 183 -12.62 30.92 -0.03
C GLN A 183 -12.23 31.62 1.28
N ARG A 184 -11.53 32.76 1.18
CA ARG A 184 -11.31 33.67 2.32
C ARG A 184 -11.74 35.09 1.99
N ARG A 185 -13.02 35.25 1.62
CA ARG A 185 -13.78 36.48 1.89
C ARG A 185 -15.09 36.09 2.55
N CYS A 186 -15.02 35.60 3.79
CA CYS A 186 -16.13 35.78 4.70
C CYS A 186 -16.24 37.29 4.92
N ARG A 187 -17.25 37.93 4.30
CA ARG A 187 -17.72 39.24 4.74
C ARG A 187 -18.33 39.03 6.12
N CYS A 188 -17.66 39.53 7.15
CA CYS A 188 -18.35 39.88 8.39
C CYS A 188 -19.13 41.16 8.10
N GLY A 189 -20.45 41.05 8.12
CA GLY A 189 -21.38 42.17 8.24
C GLY A 189 -21.89 42.24 9.67
#